data_AF-A0AAX4JBV4-F1
#
_entry.id   AF-A0AAX4JBV4-F1
#
_cell.length_a   1.000
_cell.length_b   1.000
_cell.length_c   1.000
_cell.angle_alpha   90.00
_cell.angle_beta   90.00
_cell.angle_gamma   90.00
#
_symmetry.space_group_name_H-M   'P 1'
#
loop_
_entity.id
_entity.type
_entity.pdbx_description
1 polymer ?
#
loop_
_entity_poly.entity_id
_entity_poly.type
_entity_poly.pdbx_seq_one_letter_code
_entity_poly.pdbx_strand_id
1 'polypeptide(L)'
;MKIKINSLDTLISQICKKLPPSSKEDLKVLNKLKLFIDKNTIPNNDTRKTEYTDILFNKTLDISYLRRDFCKEINEEYKKWTLMYKSIITSQLVDNISTVVHNEINISTNDLEDIKKMNEESVKLLERMDKILVERKGHYNTEKGIIKYFRSL
;
A
#
# COMPACT_ATOMS: atom_id res chain seq x y z
N MET A 1 22.94 -44.25 -3.59
CA MET A 1 21.66 -43.53 -3.79
C MET A 1 21.79 -42.18 -3.09
N LYS A 2 21.67 -41.04 -3.78
CA LYS A 2 21.84 -39.70 -3.16
C LYS A 2 20.48 -39.15 -2.71
N ILE A 3 20.45 -38.48 -1.56
CA ILE A 3 19.21 -37.95 -0.96
C ILE A 3 18.92 -36.57 -1.58
N LYS A 4 17.67 -36.31 -1.99
CA LYS A 4 17.26 -34.99 -2.48
C LYS A 4 16.96 -34.06 -1.30
N ILE A 5 17.56 -32.87 -1.29
CA ILE A 5 17.34 -31.86 -0.25
C ILE A 5 16.97 -30.53 -0.88
N ASN A 6 16.05 -29.77 -0.27
CA ASN A 6 15.61 -28.49 -0.83
C ASN A 6 16.71 -27.41 -0.78
N SER A 7 17.45 -27.34 0.33
CA SER A 7 18.60 -26.44 0.46
C SER A 7 19.47 -26.90 1.63
N LEU A 8 20.77 -27.02 1.34
CA LEU A 8 21.78 -27.41 2.32
C LEU A 8 21.93 -26.34 3.42
N ASP A 9 21.90 -25.07 3.07
CA ASP A 9 21.99 -23.98 4.05
C ASP A 9 20.75 -23.92 4.96
N THR A 10 19.57 -24.28 4.44
CA THR A 10 18.34 -24.34 5.25
C THR A 10 18.43 -25.46 6.29
N LEU A 11 18.94 -26.64 5.90
CA LEU A 11 19.19 -27.75 6.81
C LEU A 11 20.21 -27.40 7.90
N ILE A 12 21.34 -26.81 7.50
CA ILE A 12 22.37 -26.36 8.45
C ILE A 12 21.80 -25.30 9.41
N SER A 13 21.00 -24.35 8.91
CA SER A 13 20.35 -23.35 9.75
C SER A 13 19.37 -23.97 10.75
N GLN A 14 18.59 -24.97 10.36
CA GLN A 14 17.70 -25.70 11.27
C GLN A 14 18.47 -26.46 12.37
N ILE A 15 19.61 -27.06 12.03
CA ILE A 15 20.48 -27.72 13.00
C ILE A 15 21.04 -26.70 13.99
N CYS A 16 21.57 -25.57 13.50
CA CYS A 16 22.07 -24.49 14.36
C CYS A 16 20.98 -23.86 15.25
N LYS A 17 19.72 -23.85 14.83
CA LYS A 17 18.61 -23.37 15.68
C LYS A 17 18.31 -24.30 16.85
N LYS A 18 18.45 -25.62 16.67
CA LYS A 18 18.23 -26.61 17.73
C LYS A 18 19.46 -26.76 18.63
N LEU A 19 20.65 -26.69 18.04
CA LEU A 19 21.94 -26.83 18.69
C LEU A 19 22.85 -25.70 18.21
N PRO A 20 22.74 -24.50 18.81
CA PRO A 20 23.60 -23.38 18.44
C PRO A 20 25.06 -23.72 18.80
N PRO A 21 26.00 -23.54 17.86
CA PRO A 21 27.41 -23.80 18.14
C PRO A 21 27.90 -22.81 19.20
N SER A 22 28.47 -23.35 20.28
CA SER A 22 28.96 -22.58 21.43
C SER A 22 30.48 -22.46 21.44
N SER A 23 31.17 -23.34 20.72
CA SER A 23 32.62 -23.44 20.67
C SER A 23 33.17 -23.47 19.24
N LYS A 24 34.49 -23.28 19.12
CA LYS A 24 35.19 -23.44 17.83
C LYS A 24 35.18 -24.90 17.37
N GLU A 25 35.19 -25.87 18.30
CA GLU A 25 35.01 -27.29 18.01
C GLU A 25 33.65 -27.57 17.37
N ASP A 26 32.56 -26.98 17.90
CA ASP A 26 31.21 -27.15 17.34
C ASP A 26 31.14 -26.66 15.89
N LEU A 27 31.78 -25.53 15.59
CA LEU A 27 31.88 -24.99 14.22
C LEU A 27 32.66 -25.92 13.29
N LYS A 28 33.72 -26.58 13.76
CA LYS A 28 34.47 -27.58 12.97
C LYS A 28 33.61 -28.81 12.68
N VAL A 29 32.85 -29.29 13.65
CA VAL A 29 31.91 -30.41 13.48
C VAL A 29 30.82 -30.03 12.48
N LEU A 30 30.25 -28.83 12.59
CA LEU A 30 29.24 -28.31 11.68
C LEU A 30 29.75 -28.21 10.23
N ASN A 31 30.99 -27.76 10.04
CA ASN A 31 31.63 -27.71 8.73
C ASN A 31 31.88 -29.09 8.13
N LYS A 32 32.30 -30.06 8.94
CA LYS A 32 32.42 -31.46 8.50
C LYS A 32 31.07 -32.05 8.10
N LEU A 33 30.03 -31.75 8.88
CA LEU A 33 28.66 -32.15 8.58
C LEU A 33 28.17 -31.52 7.27
N LYS A 34 28.43 -30.23 7.06
CA LYS A 34 28.11 -29.50 5.84
C LYS A 34 28.71 -30.21 4.61
N LEU A 35 30.01 -30.52 4.66
CA LEU A 35 30.71 -31.23 3.59
C LEU A 35 30.20 -32.66 3.38
N PHE A 36 29.82 -33.34 4.47
CA PHE A 36 29.26 -34.70 4.38
C PHE A 36 27.89 -34.70 3.70
N ILE A 37 27.00 -33.78 4.09
CA ILE A 37 25.67 -33.63 3.50
C ILE A 37 25.81 -33.26 2.02
N ASP A 38 26.69 -32.32 1.68
CA ASP A 38 26.90 -31.85 0.31
C ASP A 38 27.34 -32.99 -0.63
N LYS A 39 28.27 -33.85 -0.17
CA LYS A 39 28.73 -35.02 -0.95
C LYS A 39 27.64 -36.06 -1.20
N ASN A 40 26.69 -36.20 -0.27
CA ASN A 40 25.68 -37.25 -0.27
C ASN A 40 24.30 -36.81 -0.75
N THR A 41 24.13 -35.52 -1.06
CA THR A 41 22.84 -34.95 -1.44
C THR A 41 22.88 -34.32 -2.82
N ILE A 42 21.69 -34.14 -3.40
CA ILE A 42 21.50 -33.38 -4.64
C ILE A 42 20.47 -32.30 -4.32
N PRO A 43 20.74 -31.02 -4.64
CA PRO A 43 19.76 -29.96 -4.45
C PRO A 43 18.51 -30.24 -5.29
N ASN A 44 17.36 -30.18 -4.63
CA ASN A 44 16.07 -30.28 -5.26
C ASN A 44 15.77 -28.89 -5.83
N ASN A 45 15.94 -28.73 -7.14
CA ASN A 45 15.55 -27.51 -7.86
C ASN A 45 14.02 -27.44 -7.88
N ASP A 46 13.42 -27.02 -6.77
CA ASP A 46 11.99 -26.78 -6.66
C ASP A 46 11.65 -25.45 -7.36
N THR A 47 11.57 -25.51 -8.69
CA THR A 47 11.35 -24.36 -9.59
C THR A 47 10.10 -23.55 -9.26
N ARG A 48 9.11 -24.17 -8.60
CA ARG A 48 7.85 -23.53 -8.20
C ARG A 48 8.06 -22.42 -7.18
N LYS A 49 9.05 -22.55 -6.29
CA LYS A 49 9.29 -21.57 -5.23
C LYS A 49 9.97 -20.31 -5.78
N THR A 50 10.84 -20.47 -6.78
CA THR A 50 11.49 -19.38 -7.52
C THR A 50 10.52 -18.59 -8.39
N GLU A 51 9.61 -19.26 -9.11
CA GLU A 51 8.60 -18.59 -9.93
C GLU A 51 7.67 -17.71 -9.09
N TYR A 52 7.26 -18.21 -7.91
CA TYR A 52 6.39 -17.44 -7.02
C TYR A 52 7.10 -16.22 -6.41
N THR A 53 8.40 -16.34 -6.08
CA THR A 53 9.19 -15.19 -5.60
C THR A 53 9.39 -14.14 -6.69
N ASP A 54 9.57 -14.54 -7.94
CA ASP A 54 9.75 -13.62 -9.07
C ASP A 54 8.43 -12.87 -9.38
N ILE A 55 7.29 -13.56 -9.31
CA ILE A 55 5.97 -12.92 -9.45
C ILE A 55 5.74 -11.89 -8.33
N LEU A 56 6.06 -12.24 -7.09
CA LEU A 56 5.94 -11.33 -5.95
C LEU A 56 6.86 -10.11 -6.08
N PHE A 57 8.09 -10.33 -6.54
CA PHE A 57 9.04 -9.26 -6.79
C PHE A 57 8.53 -8.28 -7.85
N ASN A 58 8.06 -8.80 -8.99
CA ASN A 58 7.51 -7.98 -10.08
C ASN A 58 6.28 -7.17 -9.63
N LYS A 59 5.33 -7.81 -8.93
CA LYS A 59 4.15 -7.09 -8.39
C LYS A 59 4.52 -5.98 -7.41
N THR A 60 5.56 -6.20 -6.60
CA THR A 60 6.04 -5.18 -5.65
C THR A 60 6.68 -4.00 -6.38
N LEU A 61 7.41 -4.29 -7.46
CA LEU A 61 8.01 -3.29 -8.33
C LEU A 61 6.93 -2.43 -9.01
N ASP A 62 5.89 -3.06 -9.55
CA ASP A 62 4.75 -2.37 -10.19
C ASP A 62 4.03 -1.41 -9.24
N ILE A 63 3.75 -1.87 -8.00
CA ILE A 63 3.15 -1.03 -6.96
C ILE A 63 4.05 0.18 -6.65
N SER A 64 5.36 -0.02 -6.64
CA SER A 64 6.33 1.04 -6.35
C SER A 64 6.34 2.11 -7.45
N TYR A 65 6.28 1.69 -8.72
CA TYR A 65 6.16 2.63 -9.85
C TYR A 65 4.83 3.37 -9.85
N LEU A 66 3.71 2.66 -9.66
CA LEU A 66 2.39 3.26 -9.52
C LEU A 66 2.38 4.33 -8.44
N ARG A 67 2.92 4.05 -7.24
CA ARG A 67 2.98 5.04 -6.16
C ARG A 67 3.81 6.26 -6.51
N ARG A 68 4.91 6.09 -7.25
CA ARG A 68 5.76 7.22 -7.65
C ARG A 68 5.05 8.14 -8.64
N ASP A 69 4.41 7.55 -9.64
CA ASP A 69 3.84 8.30 -10.75
C ASP A 69 2.47 8.89 -10.36
N PHE A 70 1.64 8.13 -9.65
CA PHE A 70 0.33 8.58 -9.14
C PHE A 70 0.47 9.71 -8.10
N CYS A 71 1.52 9.69 -7.26
CA CYS A 71 1.78 10.80 -6.34
C CYS A 71 2.15 12.10 -7.05
N LYS A 72 2.75 12.05 -8.24
CA LYS A 72 3.04 13.27 -9.02
C LYS A 72 1.75 13.83 -9.63
N GLU A 73 0.96 12.98 -10.26
CA GLU A 73 -0.33 13.37 -10.87
C GLU A 73 -1.29 13.96 -9.84
N ILE A 74 -1.45 13.30 -8.68
CA ILE A 74 -2.30 13.80 -7.58
C ILE A 74 -1.79 15.16 -7.07
N ASN A 75 -0.47 15.33 -6.92
CA ASN A 75 0.08 16.60 -6.44
C ASN A 75 -0.15 17.75 -7.43
N GLU A 76 -0.08 17.48 -8.73
CA GLU A 76 -0.40 18.47 -9.77
C GLU A 76 -1.89 18.82 -9.77
N GLU A 77 -2.76 17.84 -9.59
CA GLU A 77 -4.21 18.04 -9.50
C GLU A 77 -4.58 18.85 -8.25
N TYR A 78 -3.99 18.52 -7.09
CA TYR A 78 -4.15 19.31 -5.86
C TYR A 78 -3.65 20.74 -6.02
N LYS A 79 -2.50 20.96 -6.69
CA LYS A 79 -2.01 22.31 -6.99
C LYS A 79 -3.00 23.09 -7.85
N LYS A 80 -3.55 22.47 -8.91
CA LYS A 80 -4.56 23.10 -9.78
C LYS A 80 -5.81 23.49 -8.99
N TRP A 81 -6.32 22.58 -8.16
CA TRP A 81 -7.45 22.86 -7.27
C TRP A 81 -7.16 24.02 -6.32
N THR A 82 -6.00 24.00 -5.66
CA THR A 82 -5.61 25.07 -4.71
C THR A 82 -5.51 26.43 -5.41
N LEU A 83 -4.98 26.48 -6.63
CA LEU A 83 -4.91 27.70 -7.43
C LEU A 83 -6.30 28.19 -7.83
N MET A 84 -7.19 27.30 -8.24
CA MET A 84 -8.58 27.62 -8.59
C MET A 84 -9.36 28.19 -7.40
N TYR A 85 -9.23 27.57 -6.22
CA TYR A 85 -9.86 28.10 -5.00
C TYR A 85 -9.28 29.46 -4.60
N LYS A 86 -7.96 29.64 -4.71
CA LYS A 86 -7.34 30.96 -4.49
C LYS A 86 -7.88 32.01 -5.45
N SER A 87 -8.04 31.70 -6.74
CA SER A 87 -8.60 32.66 -7.70
C SER A 87 -10.05 33.01 -7.39
N ILE A 88 -10.87 32.03 -6.97
CA ILE A 88 -12.27 32.27 -6.58
C ILE A 88 -12.36 33.17 -5.34
N ILE A 89 -11.54 32.90 -4.32
CA ILE A 89 -11.50 33.74 -3.11
C ILE A 89 -11.01 35.16 -3.44
N THR A 90 -10.00 35.27 -4.30
CA THR A 90 -9.43 36.58 -4.69
C THR A 90 -10.42 37.37 -5.54
N SER A 91 -11.14 36.74 -6.47
CA SER A 91 -12.20 37.42 -7.25
C SER A 91 -13.34 37.86 -6.36
N GLN A 92 -13.79 37.02 -5.42
CA GLN A 92 -14.81 37.39 -4.43
C GLN A 92 -14.36 38.53 -3.51
N LEU A 93 -13.08 38.59 -3.13
CA LEU A 93 -12.53 39.72 -2.37
C LEU A 93 -12.50 41.01 -3.18
N VAL A 94 -12.15 40.96 -4.47
CA VAL A 94 -12.15 42.14 -5.36
C VAL A 94 -13.58 42.63 -5.63
N ASP A 95 -14.52 41.71 -5.85
CA ASP A 95 -15.95 42.02 -6.01
C ASP A 95 -16.56 42.59 -4.72
N ASN A 96 -16.17 42.07 -3.55
CA ASN A 96 -16.60 42.61 -2.25
C ASN A 96 -15.97 43.97 -1.92
N ILE A 97 -14.71 44.23 -2.29
CA ILE A 97 -14.07 45.54 -2.08
C ILE A 97 -14.67 46.60 -3.03
N SER A 98 -15.05 46.23 -4.25
CA SER A 98 -15.70 47.15 -5.20
C SER A 98 -17.17 47.46 -4.86
N THR A 99 -17.88 46.55 -4.18
CA THR A 99 -19.28 46.74 -3.77
C THR A 99 -19.43 47.47 -2.44
N VAL A 100 -18.50 47.34 -1.50
CA VAL A 100 -18.52 48.04 -0.20
C VAL A 100 -18.39 49.56 -0.32
N VAL A 101 -17.88 50.07 -1.45
CA VAL A 101 -17.80 51.52 -1.69
C VAL A 101 -19.14 52.10 -2.17
N HIS A 102 -20.12 51.29 -2.61
CA HIS A 102 -21.29 51.85 -3.28
C HIS A 102 -22.70 51.42 -2.89
N ASN A 103 -22.97 50.40 -2.08
CA ASN A 103 -24.38 50.12 -1.75
C ASN A 103 -24.63 49.61 -0.33
N GLU A 104 -25.65 50.22 0.28
CA GLU A 104 -26.36 49.74 1.45
C GLU A 104 -26.73 48.25 1.29
N ILE A 105 -26.58 47.51 2.38
CA ILE A 105 -26.77 46.06 2.47
C ILE A 105 -28.19 45.70 2.05
N ASN A 106 -28.33 45.19 0.83
CA ASN A 106 -29.52 44.47 0.39
C ASN A 106 -29.07 43.05 0.03
N ILE A 107 -29.25 42.11 0.96
CA ILE A 107 -28.91 40.71 0.77
C ILE A 107 -29.91 40.14 -0.25
N SER A 108 -29.42 39.88 -1.46
CA SER A 108 -30.21 39.29 -2.55
C SER A 108 -30.57 37.85 -2.20
N THR A 109 -31.83 37.46 -2.42
CA THR A 109 -32.33 36.09 -2.19
C THR A 109 -31.62 35.03 -3.01
N ASN A 110 -30.91 35.42 -4.09
CA ASN A 110 -30.13 34.49 -4.92
C ASN A 110 -28.90 33.92 -4.19
N ASP A 111 -28.20 34.73 -3.38
CA ASP A 111 -26.97 34.28 -2.71
C ASP A 111 -27.29 33.18 -1.68
N LEU A 112 -28.47 33.23 -1.08
CA LEU A 112 -28.96 32.21 -0.15
C LEU A 112 -29.31 30.90 -0.86
N GLU A 113 -29.89 30.99 -2.06
CA GLU A 113 -30.25 29.82 -2.87
C GLU A 113 -28.99 29.10 -3.40
N ASP A 114 -27.95 29.86 -3.77
CA ASP A 114 -26.66 29.33 -4.21
C ASP A 114 -25.90 28.65 -3.06
N ILE A 115 -25.91 29.25 -1.85
CA ILE A 115 -25.36 28.61 -0.65
C ILE A 115 -26.10 27.31 -0.32
N LYS A 116 -27.42 27.30 -0.43
CA LYS A 116 -28.26 26.12 -0.16
C LYS A 116 -27.96 25.00 -1.14
N LYS A 117 -27.83 25.33 -2.43
CA LYS A 117 -27.47 24.38 -3.49
C LYS A 117 -26.06 23.80 -3.29
N MET A 118 -25.09 24.63 -2.94
CA MET A 118 -23.72 24.20 -2.64
C MET A 118 -23.68 23.24 -1.43
N ASN A 119 -24.52 23.50 -0.42
CA ASN A 119 -24.64 22.63 0.75
C ASN A 119 -25.27 21.27 0.40
N GLU A 120 -26.31 21.25 -0.44
CA GLU A 120 -26.91 20.00 -0.93
C GLU A 120 -25.92 19.15 -1.75
N GLU A 121 -25.11 19.77 -2.60
CA GLU A 121 -24.08 19.07 -3.38
C GLU A 121 -22.98 18.50 -2.47
N SER A 122 -22.59 19.23 -1.43
CA SER A 122 -21.61 18.79 -0.44
C SER A 122 -22.11 17.58 0.36
N VAL A 123 -23.39 17.57 0.76
CA VAL A 123 -24.02 16.42 1.45
C VAL A 123 -24.08 15.20 0.53
N LYS A 124 -24.48 15.37 -0.73
CA LYS A 124 -24.49 14.27 -1.72
C LYS A 124 -23.10 13.70 -1.97
N LEU A 125 -22.06 14.52 -1.93
CA LEU A 125 -20.68 14.05 -2.05
C LEU A 125 -20.26 13.22 -0.83
N LEU A 126 -20.58 13.68 0.38
CA LEU A 126 -20.32 12.95 1.62
C LEU A 126 -21.01 11.58 1.63
N GLU A 127 -22.25 11.49 1.20
CA GLU A 127 -22.98 10.21 1.09
C GLU A 127 -22.34 9.24 0.08
N ARG A 128 -21.82 9.75 -1.05
CA ARG A 128 -21.08 8.92 -2.01
C ARG A 128 -19.77 8.41 -1.42
N MET A 129 -19.03 9.26 -0.71
CA MET A 129 -17.78 8.88 -0.07
C MET A 129 -18.02 7.81 1.01
N ASP A 130 -19.10 7.93 1.78
CA ASP A 130 -19.45 6.94 2.81
C ASP A 130 -19.85 5.59 2.20
N LYS A 131 -20.61 5.59 1.09
CA LYS A 131 -20.91 4.36 0.32
C LYS A 131 -19.65 3.66 -0.19
N ILE A 132 -18.70 4.41 -0.76
CA ILE A 132 -17.41 3.86 -1.24
C ILE A 132 -16.61 3.27 -0.07
N LEU A 133 -16.64 3.89 1.10
CA LEU A 133 -15.98 3.38 2.31
C LEU A 133 -16.63 2.09 2.84
N VAL A 134 -17.96 1.99 2.79
CA VAL A 134 -18.71 0.78 3.18
C VAL A 134 -18.46 -0.36 2.20
N GLU A 135 -18.49 -0.11 0.89
CA GLU A 135 -18.17 -1.09 -0.15
C GLU A 135 -16.73 -1.62 -0.02
N ARG A 136 -15.77 -0.73 0.28
CA ARG A 136 -14.38 -1.16 0.54
C ARG A 136 -14.24 -1.95 1.84
N LYS A 137 -14.98 -1.64 2.91
CA LYS A 137 -15.02 -2.46 4.14
C LYS A 137 -15.57 -3.87 3.89
N GLY A 138 -16.51 -4.04 2.97
CA GLY A 138 -17.00 -5.35 2.51
C GLY A 138 -15.89 -6.20 1.87
N HIS A 139 -15.06 -5.60 1.03
CA HIS A 139 -13.92 -6.26 0.41
C HIS A 139 -12.81 -6.66 1.40
N TYR A 140 -12.56 -5.87 2.44
CA TYR A 140 -11.61 -6.23 3.50
C TYR A 140 -12.09 -7.39 4.39
N ASN A 141 -13.40 -7.61 4.51
CA ASN A 141 -13.93 -8.77 5.25
C ASN A 141 -13.81 -10.08 4.46
N THR A 142 -13.77 -10.05 3.13
CA THR A 142 -13.41 -11.23 2.31
C THR A 142 -11.92 -11.58 2.41
N GLU A 143 -11.03 -10.60 2.55
CA GLU A 143 -9.60 -10.85 2.74
C GLU A 143 -9.27 -11.46 4.12
N LYS A 144 -10.09 -11.22 5.14
CA LYS A 144 -9.97 -11.92 6.43
C LYS A 144 -10.22 -13.43 6.30
N GLY A 145 -11.02 -13.88 5.33
CA GLY A 145 -11.20 -15.30 5.03
C GLY A 145 -9.93 -15.96 4.48
N ILE A 146 -9.22 -15.25 3.61
CA ILE A 146 -7.94 -15.69 3.04
C ILE A 146 -6.87 -15.77 4.14
N ILE A 147 -6.79 -14.75 5.02
CA ILE A 147 -5.84 -14.75 6.15
C ILE A 147 -6.14 -15.88 7.15
N LYS A 148 -7.43 -16.24 7.35
CA LYS A 148 -7.81 -17.36 8.23
C LYS A 148 -7.42 -18.71 7.64
N TYR A 149 -7.54 -18.90 6.32
CA TYR A 149 -7.09 -20.10 5.61
C TYR A 149 -5.58 -20.32 5.73
N PHE A 150 -4.77 -19.26 5.66
CA PHE A 150 -3.31 -19.34 5.84
C PHE A 150 -2.86 -19.58 7.29
N ARG A 151 -3.72 -19.37 8.29
CA ARG A 151 -3.43 -19.71 9.69
C ARG A 151 -3.81 -21.15 10.06
N SER A 152 -4.60 -21.82 9.23
CA SER A 152 -5.06 -23.20 9.47
C SER A 152 -4.28 -24.28 8.70
N LEU A 153 -3.31 -23.88 7.87
CA LEU A 153 -2.31 -24.75 7.23
C LEU A 153 -1.02 -24.76 8.04
#